data_AF-A0A840YJZ5-F1
#
_entry.id   AF-A0A840YJZ5-F1
#
_cell.length_a   1.000
_cell.length_b   1.000
_cell.length_c   1.000
_cell.angle_alpha   90.00
_cell.angle_beta   90.00
_cell.angle_gamma   90.00
#
_symmetry.space_group_name_H-M   'P 1'
#
loop_
_entity.id
_entity.type
_entity.pdbx_description
1 polymer ?
#
loop_
_entity_poly.entity_id
_entity_poly.type
_entity_poly.pdbx_seq_one_letter_code
_entity_poly.pdbx_strand_id
1 'polypeptide(L)'
;MRHALLLPLLALSACAIGPSIDERLSAFVGRSELELVSTLGAPSRSYDTGGQRFLSYEEQRTVAVPGGFVGGPWGYRRGLYGGFSTTAYAPVQCDVTFGLREGRVVSYTYRGEGCS
;
A
#
# COMPACT_ATOMS: atom_id res chain seq x y z
N MET A 1 29.35 -31.37 21.95
CA MET A 1 27.97 -31.52 21.40
C MET A 1 27.04 -30.56 22.15
N ARG A 2 26.98 -29.27 21.77
CA ARG A 2 26.19 -28.25 22.50
C ARG A 2 25.60 -27.16 21.58
N HIS A 3 25.39 -27.44 20.30
CA HIS A 3 24.93 -26.44 19.31
C HIS A 3 23.61 -26.82 18.62
N ALA A 4 22.95 -27.90 19.07
CA ALA A 4 21.73 -28.41 18.45
C ALA A 4 20.43 -27.68 18.89
N LEU A 5 20.53 -26.54 19.60
CA LEU A 5 19.36 -25.85 20.16
C LEU A 5 19.02 -24.50 19.51
N LEU A 6 19.79 -24.04 18.51
CA LEU A 6 19.61 -22.71 17.90
C LEU A 6 18.73 -22.73 16.62
N LEU A 7 18.40 -23.90 16.09
CA LEU A 7 17.62 -24.04 14.86
C LEU A 7 16.12 -23.65 14.95
N PRO A 8 15.40 -23.82 16.09
CA PRO A 8 13.96 -23.57 16.11
C PRO A 8 13.57 -22.08 16.25
N LEU A 9 14.51 -21.19 16.60
CA LEU A 9 14.21 -19.75 16.76
C LEU A 9 14.13 -18.98 15.43
N LEU A 10 14.71 -19.49 14.34
CA LEU A 10 14.67 -18.83 13.02
C LEU A 10 13.32 -18.99 12.29
N ALA A 11 12.49 -19.94 12.71
CA ALA A 11 11.19 -20.18 12.06
C ALA A 11 10.13 -19.12 12.41
N LEU A 12 10.33 -18.29 13.45
CA LEU A 12 9.34 -17.30 13.89
C LEU A 12 9.48 -15.92 13.25
N SER A 13 10.55 -15.62 12.51
CA SER A 13 10.72 -14.30 11.86
C SER A 13 9.99 -14.15 10.53
N ALA A 14 9.35 -15.20 10.02
CA ALA A 14 8.67 -15.18 8.71
C ALA A 14 7.27 -14.53 8.71
N CYS A 15 6.65 -14.30 9.87
CA CYS A 15 5.28 -13.74 9.95
C CYS A 15 5.20 -12.21 9.85
N ALA A 16 6.30 -11.50 9.62
CA ALA A 16 6.31 -10.04 9.68
C ALA A 16 5.98 -9.33 8.35
N ILE A 17 5.84 -10.05 7.24
CA ILE A 17 5.55 -9.48 5.91
C ILE A 17 4.16 -9.94 5.46
N GLY A 18 3.22 -9.00 5.39
CA GLY A 18 1.90 -9.24 4.82
C GLY A 18 1.96 -9.48 3.30
N PRO A 19 0.86 -9.95 2.69
CA PRO A 19 0.81 -10.18 1.24
C PRO A 19 1.02 -8.87 0.50
N SER A 20 1.84 -8.92 -0.54
CA SER A 20 2.08 -7.80 -1.45
C SER A 20 0.78 -7.35 -2.13
N ILE A 21 0.77 -6.11 -2.63
CA ILE A 21 -0.38 -5.58 -3.37
C ILE A 21 -0.73 -6.47 -4.58
N ASP A 22 0.27 -6.98 -5.29
CA ASP A 22 0.08 -7.89 -6.42
C ASP A 22 -0.55 -9.23 -6.00
N GLU A 23 -0.14 -9.83 -4.88
CA GLU A 23 -0.78 -11.04 -4.36
C GLU A 23 -2.24 -10.80 -3.97
N ARG A 24 -2.53 -9.63 -3.37
CA ARG A 24 -3.90 -9.26 -2.99
C ARG A 24 -4.79 -9.02 -4.22
N LEU A 25 -4.28 -8.31 -5.23
CA LEU A 25 -5.05 -7.95 -6.42
C LEU A 25 -5.23 -9.13 -7.39
N SER A 26 -4.20 -9.97 -7.53
CA SER A 26 -4.26 -11.16 -8.39
C SER A 26 -5.31 -12.17 -7.93
N ALA A 27 -5.66 -12.22 -6.64
CA ALA A 27 -6.72 -13.05 -6.10
C ALA A 27 -8.12 -12.75 -6.69
N PHE A 28 -8.31 -11.56 -7.27
CA PHE A 28 -9.56 -11.17 -7.91
C PHE A 28 -9.64 -11.57 -9.39
N VAL A 29 -8.54 -11.97 -10.03
CA VAL A 29 -8.58 -12.39 -11.44
C VAL A 29 -9.46 -13.63 -11.59
N GLY A 30 -10.38 -13.59 -12.56
CA GLY A 30 -11.40 -14.62 -12.81
C GLY A 30 -12.67 -14.50 -11.96
N ARG A 31 -12.67 -13.68 -10.90
CA ARG A 31 -13.85 -13.41 -10.08
C ARG A 31 -14.90 -12.61 -10.86
N SER A 32 -16.14 -12.77 -10.45
CA SER A 32 -17.25 -11.99 -11.01
C SER A 32 -17.23 -10.53 -10.54
N GLU A 33 -17.84 -9.63 -11.31
CA GLU A 33 -18.06 -8.24 -10.90
C GLU A 33 -18.79 -8.17 -9.55
N LEU A 34 -19.79 -9.04 -9.34
CA LEU A 34 -20.55 -9.08 -8.10
C LEU A 34 -19.65 -9.43 -6.89
N GLU A 35 -18.80 -10.44 -7.02
CA GLU A 35 -17.84 -10.80 -5.96
C GLU A 35 -16.88 -9.64 -5.67
N LEU A 36 -16.34 -9.01 -6.71
CA LEU A 36 -15.44 -7.87 -6.57
C LEU A 36 -16.11 -6.71 -5.81
N VAL A 37 -17.30 -6.29 -6.25
CA VAL A 37 -18.06 -5.19 -5.63
C VAL A 37 -18.53 -5.56 -4.23
N SER A 38 -18.89 -6.82 -3.97
CA SER A 38 -19.28 -7.27 -2.64
C SER A 38 -18.12 -7.24 -1.64
N THR A 39 -16.89 -7.42 -2.12
CA THR A 39 -15.68 -7.49 -1.28
C THR A 39 -15.04 -6.11 -1.08
N LEU A 40 -14.92 -5.32 -2.15
CA LEU A 40 -14.26 -4.02 -2.14
C LEU A 40 -15.22 -2.84 -1.97
N GLY A 41 -16.53 -3.07 -2.14
CA GLY A 41 -17.55 -2.02 -2.18
C GLY A 41 -17.77 -1.46 -3.59
N ALA A 42 -18.58 -0.40 -3.65
CA ALA A 42 -18.88 0.30 -4.88
C ALA A 42 -17.63 1.03 -5.43
N PRO A 43 -17.36 0.97 -6.74
CA PRO A 43 -16.22 1.64 -7.34
C PRO A 43 -16.42 3.16 -7.32
N SER A 44 -15.31 3.92 -7.24
CA SER A 44 -15.33 5.38 -7.33
C SER A 44 -15.64 5.86 -8.74
N ARG A 45 -15.20 5.09 -9.76
CA ARG A 45 -15.48 5.34 -11.18
C ARG A 45 -15.69 4.04 -11.93
N SER A 46 -16.57 4.05 -12.92
CA SER A 46 -16.74 2.96 -13.88
C SER A 46 -16.75 3.50 -15.30
N TYR A 47 -16.22 2.70 -16.24
CA TYR A 47 -16.18 3.06 -17.67
C TYR A 47 -16.32 1.82 -18.54
N ASP A 48 -17.15 1.89 -19.57
CA ASP A 48 -17.38 0.80 -20.52
C ASP A 48 -16.94 1.22 -21.93
N THR A 49 -16.12 0.40 -22.57
CA THR A 49 -15.70 0.63 -23.96
C THR A 49 -15.29 -0.67 -24.64
N GLY A 50 -15.67 -0.86 -25.91
CA GLY A 50 -15.21 -2.00 -26.72
C GLY A 50 -15.52 -3.39 -26.14
N GLY A 51 -16.62 -3.52 -25.37
CA GLY A 51 -16.97 -4.78 -24.69
C GLY A 51 -16.15 -5.07 -23.42
N GLN A 52 -15.31 -4.12 -23.01
CA GLN A 52 -14.54 -4.14 -21.78
C GLN A 52 -15.11 -3.12 -20.80
N ARG A 53 -15.23 -3.53 -19.54
CA ARG A 53 -15.63 -2.69 -18.41
C ARG A 53 -14.43 -2.41 -17.53
N PHE A 54 -14.35 -1.22 -16.98
CA PHE A 54 -13.28 -0.82 -16.07
C PHE A 54 -13.90 -0.29 -14.79
N LEU A 55 -13.46 -0.84 -13.65
CA LEU A 55 -13.89 -0.40 -12.32
C LEU A 55 -12.68 0.14 -11.56
N SER A 56 -12.72 1.41 -11.19
CA SER A 56 -11.67 2.08 -10.45
C SER A 56 -12.05 2.26 -8.99
N TYR A 57 -11.07 2.04 -8.12
CA TYR A 57 -11.10 2.23 -6.68
C TYR A 57 -9.98 3.19 -6.31
N GLU A 58 -10.26 4.09 -5.37
CA GLU A 58 -9.34 5.14 -4.95
C GLU A 58 -9.22 5.10 -3.43
N GLU A 59 -8.01 4.93 -2.94
CA GLU A 59 -7.69 4.93 -1.51
C GLU A 59 -6.70 6.05 -1.20
N GLN A 60 -7.04 6.88 -0.23
CA GLN A 60 -6.19 7.96 0.25
C GLN A 60 -5.89 7.75 1.73
N ARG A 61 -4.61 7.73 2.08
CA ARG A 61 -4.13 7.59 3.46
C ARG A 61 -3.11 8.67 3.78
N THR A 62 -3.01 9.04 5.05
CA THR A 62 -2.00 9.98 5.52
C THR A 62 -0.89 9.21 6.21
N VAL A 63 0.34 9.34 5.72
CA VAL A 63 1.51 8.66 6.29
C VAL A 63 2.39 9.67 7.02
N ALA A 64 2.97 9.21 8.14
CA ALA A 64 3.99 9.96 8.85
C ALA A 64 5.30 9.87 8.07
N VAL A 65 5.84 11.02 7.66
CA VAL A 65 7.14 11.14 7.02
C VAL A 65 8.11 11.86 7.97
N PRO A 66 9.38 11.44 8.05
CA PRO A 66 10.38 12.17 8.81
C PRO A 66 10.47 13.61 8.30
N GLY A 67 10.20 14.59 9.16
CA GLY A 67 10.39 16.01 8.84
C GLY A 67 11.84 16.43 9.11
N GLY A 68 12.22 17.58 8.54
CA GLY A 68 13.56 18.13 8.68
C GLY A 68 13.90 18.60 10.11
N PHE A 69 15.19 18.80 10.38
CA PHE A 69 15.66 19.40 11.63
C PHE A 69 15.40 20.91 11.60
N VAL A 70 14.59 21.41 12.54
CA VAL A 70 14.35 22.86 12.70
C VAL A 70 15.53 23.48 13.46
N GLY A 71 16.58 23.86 12.74
CA GLY A 71 17.60 24.77 13.24
C GLY A 71 17.16 26.21 12.95
N GLY A 72 16.77 26.97 13.99
CA GLY A 72 16.39 28.37 13.83
C GLY A 72 17.51 29.23 13.23
N PRO A 73 17.21 30.44 12.69
CA PRO A 73 18.18 31.28 11.97
C PRO A 73 19.43 31.72 12.76
N TRP A 74 19.50 31.41 14.05
CA TRP A 74 20.58 31.77 14.98
C TRP A 74 21.46 30.57 15.39
N GLY A 75 21.34 29.42 14.72
CA GLY A 75 21.93 28.14 15.15
C GLY A 75 23.44 27.91 14.92
N TYR A 76 24.21 28.91 14.46
CA TYR A 76 25.64 28.71 14.14
C TYR A 76 26.62 28.95 15.29
N ARG A 77 26.14 29.08 16.53
CA ARG A 77 27.02 29.02 17.69
C ARG A 77 26.34 28.30 18.83
N ARG A 78 27.07 27.33 19.39
CA ARG A 78 26.94 26.76 20.73
C ARG A 78 26.18 25.43 20.81
N GLY A 79 26.98 24.36 20.85
CA GLY A 79 26.84 23.30 21.84
C GLY A 79 25.65 22.36 21.69
N LEU A 80 25.91 21.18 21.11
CA LEU A 80 25.61 19.89 21.75
C LEU A 80 24.25 19.73 22.47
N TYR A 81 23.12 20.11 21.89
CA TYR A 81 21.79 19.69 22.37
C TYR A 81 20.82 19.51 21.18
N GLY A 82 20.13 18.37 21.19
CA GLY A 82 19.46 17.74 20.05
C GLY A 82 18.44 18.60 19.32
N GLY A 83 18.53 18.60 17.99
CA GLY A 83 17.47 19.09 17.13
C GLY A 83 16.23 18.20 17.29
N PHE A 84 15.08 18.81 17.52
CA PHE A 84 13.80 18.12 17.51
C PHE A 84 13.52 17.64 16.08
N SER A 85 13.44 16.32 15.89
CA SER A 85 12.90 15.74 14.66
C SER A 85 11.39 16.00 14.65
N THR A 86 10.91 16.84 13.74
CA THR A 86 9.47 17.00 13.55
C THR A 86 8.96 15.84 12.70
N THR A 87 7.85 15.21 13.07
CA THR A 87 7.13 14.31 12.16
C THR A 87 6.20 15.14 11.29
N ALA A 88 6.34 15.03 9.98
CA ALA A 88 5.40 15.62 9.03
C ALA A 88 4.41 14.54 8.57
N TYR A 89 3.23 14.96 8.11
CA TYR A 89 2.21 14.06 7.60
C TYR A 89 1.96 14.38 6.13
N ALA A 90 2.07 13.37 5.28
CA ALA A 90 1.86 13.51 3.84
C ALA A 90 0.70 12.61 3.39
N PRO A 91 -0.26 13.12 2.60
CA PRO A 91 -1.24 12.27 1.96
C PRO A 91 -0.55 11.44 0.87
N VAL A 92 -0.83 10.15 0.83
CA VAL A 92 -0.47 9.24 -0.27
C VAL A 92 -1.74 8.60 -0.80
N GLN A 93 -1.75 8.34 -2.10
CA GLN A 93 -2.91 7.85 -2.83
C GLN A 93 -2.54 6.54 -3.54
N CYS A 94 -3.49 5.61 -3.57
CA CYS A 94 -3.44 4.40 -4.39
C CYS A 94 -4.73 4.31 -5.21
N ASP A 95 -4.58 4.35 -6.53
CA ASP A 95 -5.68 4.07 -7.44
C ASP A 95 -5.51 2.64 -7.97
N VAL A 96 -6.56 1.83 -7.87
CA VAL A 96 -6.61 0.48 -8.45
C VAL A 96 -7.71 0.44 -9.50
N THR A 97 -7.43 -0.09 -10.68
CA THR A 97 -8.43 -0.29 -11.73
C THR A 97 -8.45 -1.74 -12.18
N PHE A 98 -9.63 -2.36 -12.11
CA PHE A 98 -9.89 -3.70 -12.63
C PHE A 98 -10.47 -3.61 -14.03
N GLY A 99 -9.92 -4.38 -14.95
CA GLY A 99 -10.50 -4.62 -16.26
C GLY A 99 -11.38 -5.87 -16.22
N LEU A 100 -12.62 -5.74 -16.64
CA LEU A 100 -13.60 -6.82 -16.72
C LEU A 100 -14.03 -7.08 -18.16
N ARG A 101 -14.11 -8.36 -18.52
CA ARG A 101 -14.69 -8.83 -19.77
C ARG A 101 -15.75 -9.87 -19.46
N GLU A 102 -16.92 -9.76 -20.07
CA GLU A 102 -18.04 -10.69 -19.84
C GLU A 102 -18.38 -10.84 -18.34
N GLY A 103 -18.30 -9.73 -17.58
CA GLY A 103 -18.62 -9.69 -16.15
C GLY A 103 -17.58 -10.35 -15.24
N ARG A 104 -16.38 -10.67 -15.74
CA ARG A 104 -15.28 -11.25 -14.96
C ARG A 104 -14.02 -10.42 -15.05
N VAL A 105 -13.28 -10.36 -13.95
CA VAL A 105 -11.99 -9.67 -13.89
C VAL A 105 -10.97 -10.43 -14.75
N VAL A 106 -10.36 -9.73 -15.70
CA VAL A 106 -9.32 -10.25 -16.59
C VAL A 106 -7.97 -9.60 -16.36
N SER A 107 -7.95 -8.39 -15.80
CA SER A 107 -6.74 -7.64 -15.52
C SER A 107 -6.94 -6.67 -14.37
N TYR A 108 -5.83 -6.22 -13.79
CA TYR A 108 -5.79 -5.12 -12.85
C TYR A 108 -4.58 -4.24 -13.15
N THR A 109 -4.66 -2.98 -12.75
CA THR A 109 -3.54 -2.05 -12.72
C THR A 109 -3.67 -1.20 -11.46
N TYR A 110 -2.55 -0.75 -10.92
CA TYR A 110 -2.53 0.15 -9.79
C TYR A 110 -1.49 1.24 -10.01
N ARG A 111 -1.71 2.40 -9.39
CA ARG A 111 -0.80 3.55 -9.48
C ARG A 111 -0.86 4.39 -8.21
N GLY A 112 0.25 5.07 -7.93
CA GLY A 112 0.39 5.97 -6.80
C GLY A 112 1.28 5.42 -5.69
N GLU A 113 1.81 6.32 -4.88
CA GLU A 113 2.80 6.06 -3.82
C GLU A 113 2.18 5.35 -2.59
N GLY A 114 0.85 5.26 -2.54
CA GLY A 114 0.11 4.66 -1.43
C GLY A 114 -0.12 3.16 -1.54
N CYS A 115 0.27 2.51 -2.63
CA CYS A 115 -0.02 1.10 -2.88
C CYS A 115 0.98 0.20 -2.13
N SER A 116 0.58 -0.30 -0.95
CA SER A 116 1.38 -1.23 -0.13
C SER A 116 0.51 -2.28 0.53
#